data_AF-A0A926RDY9-F1
#
_entry.id   AF-A0A926RDY9-F1
#
_cell.length_a   1.000
_cell.length_b   1.000
_cell.length_c   1.000
_cell.angle_alpha   90.00
_cell.angle_beta   90.00
_cell.angle_gamma   90.00
#
_symmetry.space_group_name_H-M   'P 1'
#
loop_
_entity.id
_entity.type
_entity.pdbx_description
1 polymer ?
#
loop_
_entity_poly.entity_id
_entity_poly.type
_entity_poly.pdbx_seq_one_letter_code
_entity_poly.pdbx_strand_id
1 'polypeptide(L)' 'MSKYISGLINLIVSLVVSTFIIYAINFIAGFSGADYSFTNGEVFVIWILMAILVNNCFKK' A
#
# COMPACT_ATOMS: atom_id res chain seq x y z
N MET A 1 -27.30 -2.14 -7.81
CA MET A 1 -26.25 -1.58 -8.68
C MET A 1 -24.96 -1.16 -7.94
N SER A 2 -24.97 -0.87 -6.63
CA SER A 2 -23.82 -0.21 -5.96
C SER A 2 -22.71 -1.12 -5.36
N LYS A 3 -22.77 -2.46 -5.55
CA LYS A 3 -21.74 -3.37 -5.00
C LYS A 3 -20.39 -3.24 -5.72
N TYR A 4 -20.41 -3.00 -7.03
CA TYR A 4 -19.18 -2.86 -7.83
C TYR A 4 -18.47 -1.55 -7.54
N ILE A 5 -19.22 -0.45 -7.44
CA ILE A 5 -18.70 0.88 -7.12
C ILE A 5 -18.05 0.86 -5.73
N SER A 6 -18.67 0.21 -4.74
CA SER A 6 -18.06 0.08 -3.40
C SER A 6 -16.78 -0.74 -3.42
N GLY A 7 -16.71 -1.82 -4.21
CA GLY A 7 -15.48 -2.61 -4.37
C GLY A 7 -14.35 -1.84 -5.06
N LEU A 8 -14.69 -1.02 -6.06
CA LEU A 8 -13.74 -0.19 -6.81
C LEU A 8 -13.24 0.98 -5.97
N ILE A 9 -14.11 1.59 -5.15
CA ILE A 9 -13.72 2.60 -4.16
C ILE A 9 -12.78 1.98 -3.12
N ASN A 10 -13.07 0.78 -2.61
CA ASN A 10 -12.16 0.09 -1.69
C ASN A 10 -10.80 -0.25 -2.34
N LEU A 11 -10.78 -0.57 -3.64
CA LEU A 11 -9.53 -0.73 -4.40
C LEU A 11 -8.74 0.56 -4.45
N ILE A 12 -9.36 1.67 -4.85
CA ILE A 12 -8.70 2.97 -4.97
C ILE A 12 -8.21 3.46 -3.59
N VAL A 13 -9.03 3.31 -2.56
CA VAL A 13 -8.66 3.65 -1.18
C VAL A 13 -7.49 2.77 -0.72
N SER A 14 -7.49 1.46 -1.00
CA SER A 14 -6.36 0.58 -0.66
C SER A 14 -5.05 0.99 -1.33
N LEU A 15 -5.14 1.50 -2.56
CA LEU A 15 -4.01 1.94 -3.37
C LEU A 15 -3.40 3.26 -2.85
N VAL A 16 -4.24 4.17 -2.36
CA VAL A 16 -3.81 5.42 -1.71
C VAL A 16 -3.31 5.17 -0.28
N VAL A 17 -3.89 4.21 0.43
CA VAL A 17 -3.43 3.83 1.77
C VAL A 17 -2.07 3.14 1.71
N SER A 18 -1.78 2.35 0.68
CA SER A 18 -0.48 1.68 0.56
C SER A 18 0.68 2.64 0.30
N THR A 19 0.49 3.77 -0.40
CA THR A 19 1.54 4.79 -0.50
C THR A 19 1.81 5.46 0.85
N PHE A 20 0.76 5.70 1.63
CA PHE A 20 0.88 6.23 3.00
C PHE A 20 1.67 5.27 3.92
N ILE A 21 1.40 3.97 3.82
CA ILE A 21 2.08 2.94 4.62
C ILE A 21 3.58 2.89 4.30
N ILE A 22 3.96 2.95 3.03
CA ILE A 22 5.38 2.91 2.63
C ILE A 22 6.14 4.12 3.19
N TYR A 23 5.54 5.31 3.12
CA TYR A 23 6.16 6.52 3.66
C TYR A 23 6.29 6.47 5.19
N ALA A 24 5.27 5.93 5.87
CA ALA A 24 5.30 5.71 7.31
C ALA A 24 6.38 4.69 7.72
N ILE A 25 6.53 3.59 6.98
CA ILE A 25 7.58 2.59 7.22
C ILE A 25 8.96 3.22 7.00
N ASN A 26 9.17 4.00 5.93
CA ASN A 26 10.44 4.71 5.73
C ASN A 26 10.74 5.70 6.86
N PHE A 27 9.72 6.39 7.37
CA PHE A 27 9.87 7.30 8.50
C PHE A 27 10.29 6.57 9.79
N ILE A 28 9.66 5.43 10.10
CA ILE A 28 9.98 4.62 11.28
C ILE A 28 11.32 3.90 11.12
N ALA A 29 11.65 3.43 9.92
CA ALA A 29 12.91 2.77 9.64
C ALA A 29 14.11 3.73 9.74
N GLY A 30 13.94 4.97 9.26
CA GLY A 30 14.91 6.04 9.48
C GLY A 30 15.14 6.34 10.97
N PHE A 31 14.10 6.19 11.81
CA PHE A 31 14.23 6.31 13.26
C PHE A 31 15.01 5.15 13.89
N SER A 32 14.93 3.95 13.31
CA SER A 32 15.68 2.77 13.73
C SER A 32 17.08 2.66 13.10
N GLY A 33 17.52 3.66 12.32
CA GLY A 33 18.82 3.65 11.63
C GLY A 33 18.92 2.65 10.48
N ALA A 34 17.79 2.15 9.99
CA ALA A 34 17.71 1.28 8.82
C ALA A 34 17.38 2.14 7.60
N ASP A 35 18.41 2.59 6.89
CA ASP A 35 18.27 3.27 5.60
C ASP A 35 17.86 2.25 4.53
N TYR A 36 16.56 1.95 4.47
CA TYR A 36 16.00 1.22 3.35
C TYR A 36 15.93 2.16 2.14
N SER A 37 17.07 2.35 1.47
CA SER A 37 17.14 2.94 0.13
C SER A 37 16.59 1.95 -0.89
N PHE A 38 15.30 1.66 -0.78
CA PHE A 38 14.59 0.93 -1.82
C PHE A 38 14.58 1.79 -3.08
N THR A 39 15.06 1.23 -4.18
CA THR A 39 15.00 1.88 -5.48
C THR A 39 13.53 2.08 -5.87
N ASN A 40 13.24 3.07 -6.72
CA ASN A 40 11.86 3.35 -7.16
C ASN A 40 11.13 2.11 -7.70
N GLY A 41 11.87 1.18 -8.32
CA GLY A 41 11.33 -0.10 -8.81
C GLY A 41 10.92 -1.06 -7.69
N GLU A 42 11.73 -1.20 -6.64
CA GLU A 42 11.43 -2.06 -5.49
C GLU A 42 10.23 -1.53 -4.70
N VAL A 43 10.18 -0.21 -4.48
CA VAL A 43 9.05 0.46 -3.83
C VAL A 43 7.75 0.23 -4.63
N PHE A 44 7.81 0.30 -5.95
CA PHE A 44 6.65 0.07 -6.82
C PHE A 44 6.10 -1.36 -6.70
N VAL A 45 6.99 -2.37 -6.67
CA VAL A 45 6.59 -3.76 -6.50
C VAL A 45 5.95 -4.00 -5.12
N ILE A 46 6.57 -3.47 -4.05
CA ILE A 46 6.03 -3.57 -2.68
C ILE A 46 4.68 -2.86 -2.58
N TRP A 47 4.52 -1.70 -3.22
CA TRP A 47 3.28 -0.92 -3.24
C TRP A 47 2.12 -1.66 -3.88
N ILE A 48 2.34 -2.26 -5.05
CA ILE A 48 1.33 -3.06 -5.76
C ILE A 48 0.99 -4.33 -4.97
N LEU A 49 1.99 -5.04 -4.43
CA LEU A 49 1.78 -6.23 -3.60
C LEU A 49 0.96 -5.91 -2.34
N MET A 50 1.27 -4.79 -1.68
CA MET A 50 0.53 -4.33 -0.50
C MET A 50 -0.91 -3.97 -0.85
N ALA A 51 -1.15 -3.29 -1.97
CA ALA A 51 -2.50 -2.98 -2.44
C ALA A 51 -3.32 -4.26 -2.74
N ILE A 52 -2.71 -5.27 -3.36
CA ILE A 52 -3.36 -6.58 -3.61
C ILE A 52 -3.69 -7.29 -2.29
N LEU A 53 -2.75 -7.34 -1.34
CA LEU A 53 -2.95 -7.93 -0.01
C LEU A 53 -4.11 -7.27 0.75
N VAL A 54 -4.11 -5.94 0.78
CA VAL A 54 -5.16 -5.15 1.43
C VAL A 54 -6.50 -5.42 0.74
N ASN A 55 -6.55 -5.40 -0.59
CA ASN A 55 -7.77 -5.72 -1.32
C ASN A 55 -8.28 -7.15 -1.03
N ASN A 56 -7.38 -8.12 -0.92
CA ASN A 56 -7.71 -9.50 -0.59
C ASN A 56 -8.28 -9.63 0.84
N CYS A 57 -7.75 -8.88 1.81
CA CYS A 57 -8.34 -8.80 3.16
C CYS A 57 -9.72 -8.13 3.18
N PHE A 58 -9.97 -7.15 2.30
CA PHE A 58 -11.26 -6.47 2.20
C PHE A 58 -12.33 -7.28 1.44
N LYS A 59 -11.93 -8.23 0.59
CA LYS A 59 -12.81 -9.23 -0.03
C LYS A 59 -13.14 -10.34 0.97
N LYS A 60 -13.98 -10.02 1.96
CA LYS A 60 -14.63 -11.03 2.81
C LYS A 60 -15.88 -11.57 2.12
#